data_AF-U2AC66-F1
#
_entry.id   AF-U2AC66-F1
#
_cell.length_a   1.000
_cell.length_b   1.000
_cell.length_c   1.000
_cell.angle_alpha   90.00
_cell.angle_beta   90.00
_cell.angle_gamma   90.00
#
_symmetry.space_group_name_H-M   'P 1'
#
loop_
_entity.id
_entity.type
_entity.pdbx_description
1 polymer ?
#
loop_
_entity_poly.entity_id
_entity_poly.type
_entity_poly.pdbx_seq_one_letter_code
_entity_poly.pdbx_strand_id
1 'polypeptide(L)'
;MINAARLCLFFVGEDLADGRPDFLANGREWRTRPLWGIGLQDMVNGHTEFLHDGRAKNITEAILWHGGEALRSKEIFKKLSKKERADLLEFLNSI
;
A
#
# COMPACT_ATOMS: atom_id res chain seq x y z
N MET A 1 -23.16 13.63 4.74
CA MET A 1 -22.55 14.47 3.67
C MET A 1 -21.08 14.11 3.59
N ILE A 2 -20.64 13.54 2.47
CA ILE A 2 -19.21 13.26 2.23
C ILE A 2 -18.58 14.59 1.81
N ASN A 3 -17.71 15.16 2.65
CA ASN A 3 -16.97 16.37 2.31
C ASN A 3 -16.06 16.07 1.10
N ALA A 4 -16.11 16.94 0.09
CA ALA A 4 -15.32 16.82 -1.14
C ALA A 4 -13.78 16.81 -0.92
N ALA A 5 -13.30 17.05 0.30
CA ALA A 5 -11.90 17.01 0.69
C ALA A 5 -11.32 15.59 0.91
N ARG A 6 -12.11 14.52 0.77
CA ARG A 6 -11.67 13.13 1.02
C ARG A 6 -11.35 12.31 -0.22
N LEU A 7 -11.46 12.88 -1.42
CA LEU A 7 -11.25 12.15 -2.67
C LEU A 7 -9.77 11.70 -2.73
N CYS A 8 -9.53 10.41 -2.59
CA CYS A 8 -8.22 9.72 -2.55
C CYS A 8 -7.59 9.44 -1.16
N LEU A 9 -8.26 9.71 -0.03
CA LEU A 9 -7.81 9.20 1.27
C LEU A 9 -8.37 7.81 1.54
N PHE A 10 -7.53 6.96 2.12
CA PHE A 10 -7.83 5.59 2.47
C PHE A 10 -7.38 5.31 3.91
N PHE A 11 -8.16 4.53 4.65
CA PHE A 11 -7.84 4.19 6.04
C PHE A 11 -6.86 3.01 6.14
N VAL A 12 -5.63 3.27 6.62
CA VAL A 12 -4.53 2.26 6.65
C VAL A 12 -4.60 1.30 7.84
N GLY A 13 -5.41 1.60 8.85
CA GLY A 13 -5.47 0.86 10.11
C GLY A 13 -4.50 1.39 11.17
N GLU A 14 -4.69 0.95 12.42
CA GLU A 14 -3.88 1.40 13.57
C GLU A 14 -2.39 1.02 13.45
N ASP A 15 -2.08 -0.15 12.89
CA ASP A 15 -0.69 -0.66 12.79
C ASP A 15 0.20 0.14 11.83
N LEU A 16 -0.43 0.93 10.95
CA LEU A 16 0.20 1.84 9.99
C LEU A 16 -0.15 3.31 10.30
N ALA A 17 -0.70 3.60 11.47
CA ALA A 17 -0.95 4.98 11.85
C ALA A 17 0.36 5.66 12.26
N ASP A 18 0.65 6.84 11.73
CA ASP A 18 1.86 7.60 12.10
C ASP A 18 1.60 8.68 13.17
N GLY A 19 0.33 8.88 13.54
CA GLY A 19 -0.11 9.87 14.51
C GLY A 19 0.04 11.33 14.05
N ARG A 20 0.37 11.58 12.79
CA ARG A 20 0.60 12.93 12.25
C ARG A 20 -0.64 13.41 11.49
N PRO A 21 -1.29 14.49 11.94
CA PRO A 21 -2.36 15.10 11.16
C PRO A 21 -1.79 15.87 9.96
N ASP A 22 -2.47 15.79 8.81
CA ASP A 22 -2.17 16.55 7.60
C ASP A 22 -3.46 17.22 7.08
N PHE A 23 -3.61 18.52 7.35
CA PHE A 23 -4.85 19.27 7.16
C PHE A 23 -6.08 18.58 7.78
N LEU A 24 -6.93 17.97 6.93
CA LEU A 24 -8.15 17.26 7.34
C LEU A 24 -7.93 15.76 7.52
N ALA A 25 -6.78 15.23 7.07
CA ALA A 25 -6.40 13.84 7.26
C ALA A 25 -5.84 13.64 8.67
N ASN A 26 -6.26 12.60 9.35
CA ASN A 26 -5.60 12.14 10.57
C ASN A 26 -4.52 11.10 10.24
N GLY A 27 -3.69 10.72 11.22
CA GLY A 27 -2.57 9.79 11.00
C GLY A 27 -2.94 8.38 10.53
N ARG A 28 -4.24 8.05 10.44
CA ARG A 28 -4.75 6.77 9.89
C ARG A 28 -5.25 6.91 8.45
N GLU A 29 -5.20 8.12 7.88
CA GLU A 29 -5.71 8.43 6.55
C GLU A 29 -4.55 8.75 5.64
N TRP A 30 -4.40 7.97 4.59
CA TRP A 30 -3.30 8.13 3.63
C TRP A 30 -3.83 8.23 2.22
N ARG A 31 -3.14 9.01 1.40
CA ARG A 31 -3.44 9.09 -0.02
C ARG A 31 -3.07 7.79 -0.71
N THR A 32 -3.97 7.23 -1.50
CA THR A 32 -3.65 6.11 -2.40
C THR A 32 -2.64 6.58 -3.45
N ARG A 33 -1.42 6.03 -3.38
CA ARG A 33 -0.37 6.27 -4.39
C ARG A 33 -0.72 5.50 -5.67
N PRO A 34 -0.46 6.06 -6.86
CA PRO A 34 -0.57 5.28 -8.09
C PRO A 34 0.42 4.12 -8.08
N LEU A 35 0.05 2.99 -8.68
CA LEU A 35 0.91 1.82 -8.81
C LEU A 35 1.81 1.85 -10.06
N TRP A 36 1.59 2.80 -10.98
CA TRP A 36 2.46 2.96 -12.14
C TRP A 36 3.89 3.25 -11.68
N GLY A 37 4.84 2.45 -12.15
CA GLY A 37 6.27 2.54 -11.91
C GLY A 37 6.68 1.83 -10.64
N ILE A 38 5.80 1.07 -9.98
CA ILE A 38 6.12 0.37 -8.74
C ILE A 38 7.21 -0.69 -8.95
N GLY A 39 7.26 -1.31 -10.14
CA GLY A 39 8.34 -2.23 -10.52
C GLY A 39 9.69 -1.56 -10.74
N LEU A 40 9.72 -0.23 -10.91
CA LEU A 40 10.93 0.54 -11.18
C LEU A 40 11.54 1.15 -9.91
N GLN A 41 10.99 0.87 -8.73
CA GLN A 41 11.38 1.49 -7.46
C GLN A 41 12.89 1.39 -7.19
N ASP A 42 13.49 0.21 -7.40
CA ASP A 42 14.93 0.00 -7.20
C ASP A 42 15.77 0.74 -8.25
N MET A 43 15.35 0.68 -9.51
CA MET A 43 16.05 1.35 -10.62
C MET A 43 16.08 2.87 -10.45
N VAL A 44 15.00 3.46 -9.95
CA VAL A 44 14.84 4.92 -9.84
C VAL A 44 15.42 5.45 -8.52
N ASN A 45 15.28 4.71 -7.41
CA ASN A 45 15.65 5.21 -6.08
C ASN A 45 16.88 4.53 -5.47
N GLY A 46 17.35 3.41 -6.04
CA GLY A 46 18.46 2.61 -5.50
C GLY A 46 18.09 1.77 -4.27
N HIS A 47 16.80 1.58 -4.00
CA HIS A 47 16.29 0.74 -2.92
C HIS A 47 14.85 0.29 -3.18
N THR A 48 14.43 -0.79 -2.52
CA THR A 48 13.03 -1.26 -2.47
C THR A 48 12.44 -1.03 -1.09
N GLU A 49 11.88 0.15 -0.86
CA GLU A 49 11.16 0.49 0.37
C GLU A 49 9.77 0.99 0.03
N PHE A 50 8.76 0.39 0.64
CA PHE A 50 7.35 0.68 0.41
C PHE A 50 6.65 1.09 1.71
N LEU A 51 5.41 1.58 1.56
CA LEU A 51 4.64 2.27 2.59
C LEU A 51 5.23 3.63 2.94
N HIS A 52 4.46 4.46 3.65
CA HIS A 52 4.83 5.83 3.94
C HIS A 52 6.04 5.97 4.89
N ASP A 53 6.35 4.91 5.63
CA ASP A 53 7.45 4.84 6.57
C ASP A 53 8.61 3.94 6.09
N GLY A 54 8.53 3.41 4.86
CA GLY A 54 9.58 2.61 4.25
C GLY A 54 9.80 1.23 4.88
N ARG A 55 8.92 0.75 5.77
CA ARG A 55 9.17 -0.50 6.52
C ARG A 55 9.19 -1.77 5.66
N ALA A 56 8.46 -1.77 4.55
CA ALA A 56 8.30 -2.95 3.70
C ALA A 56 9.41 -3.01 2.64
N LYS A 57 10.18 -4.11 2.61
CA LYS A 57 11.33 -4.29 1.71
C LYS A 57 11.00 -4.84 0.34
N ASN A 58 9.76 -5.29 0.15
CA ASN A 58 9.23 -5.80 -1.11
C ASN A 58 7.71 -5.65 -1.17
N ILE A 59 7.14 -5.85 -2.36
CA ILE A 59 5.69 -5.73 -2.61
C ILE A 59 4.88 -6.73 -1.76
N THR A 60 5.41 -7.92 -1.49
CA THR A 60 4.73 -8.92 -0.67
C THR A 60 4.58 -8.44 0.77
N GLU A 61 5.66 -7.96 1.38
CA GLU A 61 5.63 -7.34 2.70
C GLU A 61 4.68 -6.16 2.74
N ALA A 62 4.72 -5.29 1.73
CA ALA A 62 3.81 -4.16 1.63
C ALA A 62 2.35 -4.64 1.69
N ILE A 63 1.95 -5.62 0.87
CA ILE A 63 0.60 -6.21 0.88
C ILE A 63 0.24 -6.78 2.26
N LEU A 64 1.17 -7.47 2.92
CA LEU A 64 0.91 -8.11 4.22
C LEU A 64 0.83 -7.11 5.39
N TRP A 65 1.47 -5.96 5.27
CA TRP A 65 1.35 -4.87 6.24
C TRP A 65 0.03 -4.10 6.12
N HIS A 66 -0.65 -4.12 4.97
CA HIS A 66 -1.91 -3.38 4.79
C HIS A 66 -3.00 -3.86 5.76
N GLY A 67 -3.61 -2.91 6.46
CA GLY A 67 -4.75 -3.11 7.34
C GLY A 67 -5.95 -2.30 6.87
N GLY A 68 -6.81 -1.90 7.81
CA GLY A 68 -7.92 -0.99 7.58
C GLY A 68 -8.81 -1.44 6.41
N GLU A 69 -9.03 -0.54 5.45
CA GLU A 69 -9.88 -0.79 4.29
C GLU A 69 -9.31 -1.86 3.32
N ALA A 70 -8.03 -2.24 3.42
CA ALA A 70 -7.33 -3.19 2.54
C ALA A 70 -7.17 -4.55 3.20
N LEU A 71 -7.66 -4.72 4.43
CA LEU A 71 -7.64 -5.98 5.15
C LEU A 71 -8.23 -7.13 4.31
N ARG A 72 -9.34 -6.86 3.60
CA ARG A 72 -9.95 -7.85 2.70
C ARG A 72 -9.00 -8.27 1.58
N SER A 73 -8.32 -7.33 0.93
CA SER A 73 -7.36 -7.61 -0.15
C SER A 73 -6.16 -8.41 0.37
N LYS A 74 -5.64 -8.07 1.57
CA LYS A 74 -4.60 -8.85 2.24
C LYS A 74 -5.04 -10.30 2.48
N GLU A 75 -6.25 -10.50 3.00
CA GLU A 75 -6.75 -11.86 3.28
C GLU A 75 -7.02 -12.66 2.00
N ILE A 76 -7.38 -12.01 0.89
CA ILE A 76 -7.45 -12.67 -0.43
C ILE A 76 -6.04 -13.08 -0.88
N PHE A 77 -5.06 -12.17 -0.81
CA PHE A 77 -3.67 -12.47 -1.18
C PHE A 77 -3.10 -13.67 -0.40
N LYS A 78 -3.37 -13.74 0.90
CA LYS A 78 -2.98 -14.87 1.77
C LYS A 78 -3.60 -16.21 1.36
N LYS A 79 -4.71 -16.20 0.61
CA LYS A 79 -5.38 -17.42 0.13
C LYS A 79 -4.97 -17.82 -1.28
N LEU A 80 -4.29 -16.95 -2.03
CA LEU A 80 -3.75 -17.27 -3.34
C LEU A 80 -2.74 -18.41 -3.25
N SER A 81 -2.75 -19.27 -4.25
CA SER A 81 -1.72 -20.28 -4.50
C SER A 81 -0.37 -19.62 -4.81
N LYS A 82 0.70 -20.41 -4.74
CA LYS A 82 2.05 -19.92 -5.07
C LYS A 82 2.14 -19.38 -6.50
N LYS A 83 1.46 -20.02 -7.45
CA LYS A 83 1.40 -19.61 -8.87
C LYS A 83 0.69 -18.27 -9.01
N GLU A 84 -0.51 -18.13 -8.42
CA GLU A 84 -1.28 -16.87 -8.50
C GLU A 84 -0.55 -15.70 -7.84
N ARG A 85 0.16 -15.93 -6.72
CA ARG A 85 1.00 -14.89 -6.12
C ARG A 85 2.16 -14.50 -7.02
N ALA A 86 2.82 -15.46 -7.65
CA ALA A 86 3.91 -15.17 -8.58
C ALA A 86 3.41 -14.34 -9.77
N ASP A 87 2.28 -14.73 -10.38
CA ASP A 87 1.68 -14.04 -11.52
C ASP A 87 1.27 -12.60 -11.15
N LEU A 88 0.67 -12.41 -9.96
CA LEU A 88 0.33 -11.08 -9.45
C LEU A 88 1.56 -10.21 -9.23
N LEU A 89 2.61 -10.77 -8.63
CA LEU A 89 3.85 -10.03 -8.38
C LEU A 89 4.56 -9.69 -9.70
N GLU A 90 4.54 -10.58 -10.69
CA GLU A 90 5.08 -10.30 -12.02
C GLU A 90 4.33 -9.15 -12.69
N PHE A 91 2.99 -9.19 -12.66
CA PHE A 91 2.17 -8.08 -13.15
C PHE A 91 2.51 -6.75 -12.46
N LEU A 92 2.58 -6.73 -11.13
CA LEU A 92 2.92 -5.51 -10.38
C LEU A 92 4.34 -5.00 -10.69
N ASN A 93 5.30 -5.89 -10.93
CA ASN A 93 6.65 -5.49 -11.34
C ASN A 93 6.72 -5.00 -12.79
N SER A 94 5.69 -5.23 -13.61
CA SER A 94 5.63 -4.80 -15.01
C SER A 94 4.96 -3.43 -15.23
N ILE A 95 4.40 -2.83 -14.17
CA ILE A 95 3.68 -1.55 -14.24
C ILE A 95 4.44 -0.39 -13.61
#